data_AF-A0A8H6FU00-F1
#
_entry.id   AF-A0A8H6FU00-F1
#
_cell.length_a   1.000
_cell.length_b   1.000
_cell.length_c   1.000
_cell.angle_alpha   90.00
_cell.angle_beta   90.00
_cell.angle_gamma   90.00
#
_symmetry.space_group_name_H-M   'P 1'
#
loop_
_entity.id
_entity.type
_entity.pdbx_description
1 polymer ?
#
loop_
_entity_poly.entity_id
_entity_poly.type
_entity_poly.pdbx_seq_one_letter_code
_entity_poly.pdbx_strand_id
1 'polypeptide(L)'
;MATTHWKIITAAMADDPILLRNSVIAKFGHFFQTQDLAAILQMEPGWTYCYYDVIDPGPLPRVIVFRPPRGEPRFGTVRVVNGDQTSVLWDVFSEPDLSARSIYMGYFPPACVCHLKDVDTKLVTFPGIQ
;
A
#
# COMPACT_ATOMS: atom_id res chain seq x y z
N MET A 1 -3.81 3.68 21.30
CA MET A 1 -2.59 3.73 20.45
C MET A 1 -3.00 4.27 19.10
N ALA A 2 -2.26 5.20 18.50
CA ALA A 2 -2.58 5.70 17.17
C ALA A 2 -2.44 4.57 16.13
N THR A 3 -3.50 4.23 15.42
CA THR A 3 -3.46 3.19 14.39
C THR A 3 -2.70 3.71 13.19
N THR A 4 -1.49 3.22 12.96
CA THR A 4 -0.75 3.55 11.74
C THR A 4 -1.42 2.90 10.54
N HIS A 5 -1.66 3.68 9.49
CA HIS A 5 -2.24 3.22 8.22
C HIS A 5 -1.26 2.45 7.34
N TRP A 6 -0.07 2.13 7.84
CA TRP A 6 0.96 1.40 7.12
C TRP A 6 1.78 0.48 8.04
N LYS A 7 2.54 -0.43 7.42
CA LYS A 7 3.45 -1.37 8.10
C LYS A 7 4.60 -1.78 7.16
N ILE A 8 5.77 -2.06 7.73
CA ILE A 8 6.91 -2.66 7.03
C ILE A 8 6.73 -4.18 6.97
N ILE A 9 7.01 -4.76 5.81
CA ILE A 9 7.00 -6.20 5.54
C ILE A 9 8.32 -6.63 4.89
N THR A 10 8.59 -7.93 4.88
CA THR A 10 9.78 -8.49 4.24
C THR A 10 9.54 -8.76 2.75
N ALA A 11 10.62 -8.90 1.98
CA ALA A 11 10.55 -9.34 0.58
C ALA A 11 9.85 -10.69 0.41
N ALA A 12 10.13 -11.65 1.30
CA ALA A 12 9.47 -12.96 1.29
C ALA A 12 7.95 -12.83 1.45
N MET A 13 7.48 -11.92 2.32
CA MET A 13 6.05 -11.67 2.48
C MET A 13 5.45 -10.95 1.28
N ALA A 14 6.16 -10.02 0.65
CA ALA A 14 5.65 -9.24 -0.48
C ALA A 14 5.59 -10.04 -1.79
N ASP A 15 6.46 -11.05 -1.95
CA ASP A 15 6.54 -11.88 -3.16
C ASP A 15 5.74 -13.18 -3.05
N ASP A 16 5.30 -13.58 -1.86
CA ASP A 16 4.37 -14.70 -1.65
C ASP A 16 2.92 -14.17 -1.51
N PRO A 17 2.02 -14.48 -2.46
CA PRO A 17 0.63 -14.01 -2.43
C PRO A 17 -0.13 -14.41 -1.16
N ILE A 18 0.13 -15.59 -0.61
CA ILE A 18 -0.55 -16.11 0.59
C ILE A 18 -0.05 -15.34 1.82
N LEU A 19 1.27 -15.18 1.97
CA LEU A 19 1.84 -14.43 3.07
C LEU A 19 1.44 -12.95 3.03
N LEU A 20 1.42 -12.35 1.83
CA LEU A 20 0.99 -10.97 1.64
C LEU A 20 -0.46 -10.80 2.06
N ARG A 21 -1.36 -11.64 1.53
CA ARG A 21 -2.78 -11.67 1.90
C ARG A 21 -2.97 -11.77 3.40
N ASN A 22 -2.32 -12.73 4.04
CA ASN A 22 -2.43 -12.93 5.49
C ASN A 22 -1.94 -11.70 6.27
N SER A 23 -0.89 -11.02 5.80
CA SER A 23 -0.41 -9.80 6.43
C SER A 23 -1.37 -8.63 6.27
N VAL A 24 -1.98 -8.49 5.09
CA VAL A 24 -3.01 -7.48 4.82
C VAL A 24 -4.21 -7.68 5.72
N ILE A 25 -4.74 -8.90 5.82
CA ILE A 25 -5.86 -9.23 6.70
C ILE A 25 -5.48 -8.97 8.17
N ALA A 26 -4.31 -9.41 8.61
CA ALA A 26 -3.89 -9.21 10.01
C ALA A 26 -3.74 -7.73 10.38
N LYS A 27 -3.21 -6.90 9.47
CA LYS A 27 -2.93 -5.48 9.76
C LYS A 27 -4.14 -4.58 9.49
N PHE A 28 -4.85 -4.80 8.39
CA PHE A 28 -5.90 -3.92 7.89
C PHE A 28 -7.30 -4.55 7.94
N GLY A 29 -7.41 -5.82 8.35
CA GLY A 29 -8.66 -6.58 8.48
C GLY A 29 -9.82 -5.80 9.10
N HIS A 30 -9.51 -5.06 10.17
CA HIS A 30 -10.47 -4.25 10.91
C HIS A 30 -11.05 -3.05 10.13
N PHE A 31 -10.40 -2.61 9.05
CA PHE A 31 -10.94 -1.59 8.15
C PHE A 31 -11.96 -2.15 7.16
N PHE A 32 -11.99 -3.47 6.98
CA PHE A 32 -12.90 -4.13 6.06
C PHE A 32 -14.08 -4.70 6.83
N GLN A 33 -15.31 -4.31 6.47
CA GLN A 33 -16.53 -4.71 7.17
C GLN A 33 -17.02 -6.12 6.80
N THR A 34 -16.17 -6.96 6.19
CA THR A 34 -16.58 -8.21 5.55
C THR A 34 -15.90 -9.42 6.20
N GLN A 35 -16.67 -10.49 6.45
CA GLN A 35 -16.18 -11.70 7.13
C GLN A 35 -15.32 -12.63 6.25
N ASP A 36 -15.33 -12.47 4.92
CA ASP A 36 -14.57 -13.32 3.99
C ASP A 36 -13.58 -12.54 3.12
N LEU A 37 -12.61 -11.88 3.77
CA LEU A 37 -11.59 -11.10 3.07
C LEU A 37 -10.66 -11.96 2.22
N ALA A 38 -10.46 -13.21 2.59
CA ALA A 38 -9.53 -14.10 1.89
C ALA A 38 -10.04 -14.50 0.50
N ALA A 39 -11.37 -14.63 0.32
CA ALA A 39 -11.97 -14.98 -0.96
C ALA A 39 -12.05 -13.82 -1.96
N ILE A 40 -12.09 -12.57 -1.48
CA ILE A 40 -12.35 -11.38 -2.32
C ILE A 40 -11.09 -10.57 -2.64
N LEU A 41 -9.95 -10.89 -2.03
CA LEU A 41 -8.69 -10.19 -2.20
C LEU A 41 -8.04 -10.50 -3.56
N GLN A 42 -7.91 -9.49 -4.42
CA GLN A 42 -7.16 -9.55 -5.67
C GLN A 42 -5.85 -8.78 -5.53
N MET A 43 -4.79 -9.33 -6.12
CA MET A 43 -3.44 -8.75 -6.08
C MET A 43 -2.88 -8.70 -7.49
N GLU A 44 -2.17 -7.64 -7.81
CA GLU A 44 -1.40 -7.59 -9.05
C GLU A 44 -0.31 -8.67 -9.06
N PRO A 45 -0.12 -9.38 -10.19
CA PRO A 45 0.81 -10.51 -10.26
C PRO A 45 2.28 -10.12 -10.21
N GLY A 46 2.60 -8.84 -10.45
CA GLY A 46 3.96 -8.34 -10.56
C GLY A 46 4.11 -6.94 -9.96
N TRP A 47 5.36 -6.49 -9.88
CA TRP A 47 5.69 -5.13 -9.48
C TRP A 47 5.56 -4.19 -10.68
N THR A 48 4.93 -3.05 -10.47
CA THR A 48 4.79 -1.97 -11.46
C THR A 48 5.69 -0.82 -11.03
N TYR A 49 6.59 -0.37 -11.90
CA TYR A 49 7.40 0.82 -11.62
C TYR A 49 6.60 2.08 -11.95
N CYS A 50 6.51 2.99 -10.98
CA CYS A 50 5.84 4.27 -11.10
C CYS A 50 6.88 5.39 -10.96
N TYR A 51 7.24 6.03 -12.09
CA TYR A 51 8.07 7.23 -12.08
C TYR A 51 7.33 8.41 -11.45
N TYR A 52 6.11 8.67 -11.92
CA TYR A 52 5.14 9.55 -11.31
C TYR A 52 3.74 9.06 -11.70
N ASP A 53 2.90 8.82 -10.71
CA ASP A 53 1.53 8.36 -10.94
C ASP A 53 0.58 8.86 -9.85
N VAL A 54 -0.70 8.92 -10.19
CA VAL A 54 -1.79 9.26 -9.28
C VAL A 54 -2.83 8.15 -9.36
N ILE A 55 -2.97 7.40 -8.27
CA ILE A 55 -4.08 6.48 -8.14
C ILE A 55 -5.29 7.29 -7.70
N ASP A 56 -6.24 7.44 -8.62
CA ASP A 56 -7.48 8.17 -8.40
C ASP A 56 -8.34 7.53 -7.29
N PRO A 57 -9.17 8.35 -6.60
CA PRO A 57 -10.13 7.84 -5.63
C PRO A 57 -11.04 6.80 -6.24
N GLY A 58 -11.38 5.79 -5.44
CA GLY A 58 -12.34 4.78 -5.86
C GLY A 58 -13.35 4.50 -4.76
N PRO A 59 -14.43 3.77 -5.11
CA PRO A 59 -15.47 3.40 -4.16
C PRO A 59 -14.95 2.44 -3.09
N LEU A 60 -13.90 1.67 -3.40
CA LEU A 60 -13.38 0.61 -2.55
C LEU A 60 -12.04 0.99 -1.92
N PRO A 61 -11.81 0.56 -0.66
CA PRO A 61 -10.48 0.65 -0.07
C PRO A 61 -9.50 -0.22 -0.85
N ARG A 62 -8.23 0.16 -0.82
CA ARG A 62 -7.13 -0.61 -1.43
C ARG A 62 -5.98 -0.69 -0.46
N VAL A 63 -5.08 -1.64 -0.68
CA VAL A 63 -3.78 -1.65 -0.03
C VAL A 63 -2.73 -1.53 -1.11
N ILE A 64 -1.80 -0.61 -0.92
CA ILE A 64 -0.64 -0.48 -1.80
C ILE A 64 0.57 -1.05 -1.09
N VAL A 65 1.26 -1.96 -1.76
CA VAL A 65 2.60 -2.41 -1.36
C VAL A 65 3.60 -1.65 -2.21
N PHE A 66 4.64 -1.08 -1.60
CA PHE A 66 5.64 -0.32 -2.33
C PHE A 66 7.05 -0.53 -1.79
N ARG A 67 8.03 -0.34 -2.67
CA ARG A 67 9.47 -0.43 -2.36
C ARG A 67 10.28 0.51 -3.25
N PRO A 68 11.53 0.82 -2.89
CA PRO A 68 12.45 1.49 -3.79
C PRO A 68 12.65 0.73 -5.11
N PRO A 69 12.83 1.41 -6.25
CA PRO A 69 13.09 0.78 -7.53
C PRO A 69 14.38 -0.06 -7.48
N ARG A 70 14.39 -1.19 -8.20
CA ARG A 70 15.57 -2.06 -8.23
C ARG A 70 16.78 -1.33 -8.82
N GLY A 71 17.90 -1.37 -8.10
CA GLY A 71 19.18 -0.85 -8.58
C GLY A 71 19.36 0.65 -8.39
N GLU A 72 18.37 1.35 -7.82
CA GLU A 72 18.48 2.76 -7.49
C GLU A 72 18.59 2.98 -5.97
N PRO A 73 19.52 3.83 -5.50
CA PRO A 73 19.59 4.22 -4.09
C PRO A 73 18.54 5.29 -3.74
N ARG A 74 17.69 5.69 -4.69
CA ARG A 74 16.72 6.78 -4.53
C ARG A 74 15.48 6.28 -3.78
N PHE A 75 15.00 7.12 -2.88
CA PHE A 75 13.72 6.93 -2.22
C PHE A 75 12.62 7.51 -3.09
N GLY A 76 11.67 6.66 -3.44
CA GLY A 76 10.38 7.12 -3.93
C GLY A 76 9.47 7.55 -2.78
N THR A 77 8.37 8.20 -3.13
CA THR A 77 7.38 8.71 -2.19
C THR A 77 6.03 8.11 -2.48
N VAL A 78 5.33 7.67 -1.43
CA VAL A 78 3.91 7.37 -1.48
C VAL A 78 3.20 8.27 -0.49
N ARG A 79 2.25 9.06 -1.00
CA ARG A 79 1.47 10.00 -0.20
C ARG A 79 -0.01 9.75 -0.43
N VAL A 80 -0.73 9.42 0.64
CA VAL A 80 -2.18 9.30 0.61
C VAL A 80 -2.82 10.55 1.20
N VAL A 81 -3.75 11.14 0.46
CA VAL A 81 -4.38 12.42 0.77
C VAL A 81 -5.89 12.25 0.84
N ASN A 82 -6.50 12.77 1.90
CA ASN A 82 -7.96 12.77 2.04
C ASN A 82 -8.56 14.09 1.54
N GLY A 83 -9.47 14.05 0.56
CA GLY A 83 -10.15 15.21 0.00
C GLY A 83 -9.23 16.23 -0.68
N ASP A 84 -9.63 17.51 -0.67
CA ASP A 84 -8.95 18.66 -1.32
C ASP A 84 -7.59 19.04 -0.68
N GLN A 85 -6.70 18.06 -0.48
CA GLN A 85 -5.32 18.24 -0.01
C GLN A 85 -5.12 18.63 1.46
N THR A 86 -6.16 18.64 2.29
CA THR A 86 -6.09 19.16 3.65
C THR A 86 -5.44 18.22 4.67
N SER A 87 -5.36 16.91 4.40
CA SER A 87 -4.69 15.97 5.31
C SER A 87 -3.94 14.85 4.59
N VAL A 88 -2.67 14.69 4.97
CA VAL A 88 -1.82 13.57 4.57
C VAL A 88 -2.05 12.43 5.56
N LEU A 89 -2.64 11.33 5.10
CA LEU A 89 -2.93 10.16 5.93
C LEU A 89 -1.66 9.39 6.29
N TRP A 90 -0.74 9.33 5.34
CA TRP A 90 0.62 8.90 5.56
C TRP A 90 1.51 9.31 4.39
N ASP A 91 2.77 9.55 4.71
CA ASP A 91 3.83 9.89 3.78
C ASP A 91 5.05 9.09 4.23
N VAL A 92 5.53 8.20 3.37
CA VAL A 92 6.77 7.46 3.65
C VAL A 92 7.89 8.16 2.90
N PHE A 93 8.55 9.08 3.61
CA PHE A 93 9.84 9.63 3.24
C PHE A 93 10.94 8.88 4.00
N SER A 94 12.17 8.92 3.50
CA SER A 94 13.33 8.22 4.05
C SER A 94 13.39 8.26 5.59
N GLU A 95 12.96 7.18 6.24
CA GLU A 95 13.31 6.91 7.63
C GLU A 95 14.80 6.51 7.63
N PRO A 96 15.69 7.28 8.27
CA PRO A 96 17.14 7.06 8.19
C PRO A 96 17.60 5.69 8.73
N ASP A 97 16.74 4.99 9.48
CA ASP A 97 17.05 3.72 10.15
C ASP A 97 16.52 2.47 9.44
N LEU A 98 15.94 2.61 8.25
CA LEU A 98 15.23 1.51 7.58
C LEU A 98 15.69 1.39 6.13
N SER A 99 16.66 0.51 5.95
CA SER A 99 17.36 0.11 4.72
C SER A 99 16.64 0.40 3.40
N ALA A 100 17.41 0.71 2.35
CA ALA A 100 16.99 0.76 0.93
C ALA A 100 16.35 -0.55 0.38
N ARG A 101 15.95 -1.47 1.26
CA ARG A 101 15.28 -2.75 1.00
C ARG A 101 13.97 -2.91 1.77
N SER A 102 13.55 -1.89 2.54
CA SER A 102 12.29 -1.91 3.26
C SER A 102 11.13 -1.94 2.26
N ILE A 103 10.22 -2.89 2.44
CA ILE A 103 8.96 -2.95 1.71
C ILE A 103 7.88 -2.51 2.65
N TYR A 104 7.03 -1.61 2.18
CA TYR A 104 5.95 -1.04 2.95
C TYR A 104 4.63 -1.52 2.37
N MET A 105 3.63 -1.69 3.22
CA MET A 105 2.25 -1.83 2.82
C MET A 105 1.42 -0.78 3.54
N GLY A 106 0.54 -0.10 2.81
CA GLY A 106 -0.29 1.00 3.32
C GLY A 106 -1.73 0.85 2.89
N TYR A 107 -2.64 1.10 3.83
CA TYR A 107 -4.07 1.20 3.56
C TYR A 107 -4.38 2.53 2.87
N PHE A 108 -5.13 2.42 1.78
CA PHE A 108 -5.63 3.52 0.96
C PHE A 108 -7.16 3.53 1.08
N PRO A 109 -7.74 4.43 1.89
CA PRO A 109 -9.19 4.47 2.08
C PRO A 109 -9.95 4.89 0.81
N PRO A 110 -11.27 4.64 0.74
CA PRO A 110 -12.12 5.22 -0.29
C PRO A 110 -12.03 6.75 -0.30
N ALA A 111 -12.34 7.36 -1.45
CA ALA A 111 -12.35 8.82 -1.64
C ALA A 111 -11.00 9.56 -1.43
N CYS A 112 -9.92 8.85 -1.10
CA CYS A 112 -8.59 9.42 -1.00
C CYS A 112 -7.88 9.41 -2.37
N VAL A 113 -6.89 10.28 -2.55
CA VAL A 113 -5.96 10.27 -3.68
C VAL A 113 -4.63 9.68 -3.20
N CYS A 114 -3.97 8.84 -3.99
CA CYS A 114 -2.65 8.31 -3.68
C CYS A 114 -1.64 8.75 -4.74
N HIS A 115 -0.65 9.55 -4.34
CA HIS A 115 0.44 10.00 -5.19
C HIS A 115 1.63 9.07 -5.04
N LEU A 116 2.16 8.63 -6.18
CA LEU A 116 3.32 7.76 -6.29
C LEU A 116 4.41 8.48 -7.06
N LYS A 117 5.64 8.38 -6.58
CA LYS A 117 6.81 8.93 -7.27
C LYS A 117 8.01 8.03 -7.05
N ASP A 118 8.70 7.64 -8.12
CA ASP A 118 9.93 6.84 -8.10
C ASP A 118 9.84 5.57 -7.22
N VAL A 119 8.77 4.79 -7.34
CA VAL A 119 8.55 3.55 -6.54
C VAL A 119 8.15 2.35 -7.40
N ASP A 120 8.52 1.15 -6.97
CA ASP A 120 7.87 -0.09 -7.42
C ASP A 120 6.64 -0.35 -6.54
N THR A 121 5.50 -0.68 -7.13
CA THR A 121 4.25 -0.96 -6.40
C THR A 121 3.60 -2.28 -6.78
N LYS A 122 2.82 -2.84 -5.85
CA LYS A 122 1.79 -3.86 -6.10
C LYS A 122 0.48 -3.36 -5.50
N LEU A 123 -0.58 -3.34 -6.30
CA LEU A 123 -1.90 -3.00 -5.80
C LEU A 123 -2.63 -4.25 -5.30
N VAL A 124 -3.29 -4.10 -4.16
CA VAL A 124 -4.18 -5.09 -3.55
C VAL A 124 -5.57 -4.49 -3.45
N THR A 125 -6.54 -5.11 -4.12
CA THR A 125 -7.92 -4.63 -4.23
C THR A 125 -8.91 -5.65 -3.64
N PHE A 126 -10.12 -5.16 -3.36
CA PHE A 126 -11.17 -5.91 -2.66
C PHE A 126 -12.50 -5.84 -3.44
N PRO A 127 -12.58 -6.36 -4.67
CA PRO A 127 -13.76 -6.24 -5.54
C PRO A 127 -15.08 -6.77 -4.97
N GLY A 128 -15.06 -7.56 -3.89
CA GLY A 128 -16.26 -8.12 -3.25
C GLY A 128 -16.83 -7.29 -2.09
N ILE A 129 -16.22 -6.15 -1.75
CA ILE A 129 -16.80 -5.20 -0.78
C ILE A 129 -17.66 -4.24 -1.60
N GLN A 130 -18.97 -4.14 -1.32
CA GLN A 130 -19.87 -3.13 -1.89
C GLN A 130 -20.37 -2.22 -0.79
#